data_AF-A0A1W9MB72-F1
#
_entry.id   AF-A0A1W9MB72-F1
#
_cell.length_a   1.000
_cell.length_b   1.000
_cell.length_c   1.000
_cell.angle_alpha   90.00
_cell.angle_beta   90.00
_cell.angle_gamma   90.00
#
_symmetry.space_group_name_H-M   'P 1'
#
loop_
_entity.id
_entity.type
_entity.pdbx_description
1 polymer ?
#
loop_
_entity_poly.entity_id
_entity_poly.type
_entity_poly.pdbx_seq_one_letter_code
_entity_poly.pdbx_strand_id
1 'polypeptide(L)'
;MKLPPGIRERKRYVIFKVISENSRRFSKEEILRGCLYAVHSFLGDNKMGDANIYLIDWNENFGLGILKTSHETKDEIVVALSLLSAINETKISVILLNTTGTIKKAKEIIMSLKSVENPLSFNSENLIDSKMCNDSKTFGKKDLWNKIDGHEKRNVLPGQIKNELEKLEYKI
;
A
#
# COMPACT_ATOMS: atom_id res chain seq x y z
N MET A 1 -16.60 12.83 -26.01
CA MET A 1 -17.50 11.71 -26.39
C MET A 1 -16.87 10.38 -26.01
N LYS A 2 -17.66 9.39 -25.58
CA LYS A 2 -17.16 8.04 -25.26
C LYS A 2 -17.14 7.20 -26.54
N LEU A 3 -16.01 6.60 -26.88
CA LEU A 3 -15.89 5.75 -28.06
C LEU A 3 -16.82 4.53 -27.96
N PRO A 4 -17.40 4.05 -29.09
CA PRO A 4 -18.19 2.85 -29.11
C PRO A 4 -17.35 1.64 -28.70
N PRO A 5 -17.95 0.60 -28.09
CA PRO A 5 -17.22 -0.51 -27.49
C PRO A 5 -16.36 -1.32 -28.48
N GLY A 6 -16.70 -1.33 -29.77
CA GLY A 6 -15.95 -2.05 -30.80
C GLY A 6 -14.62 -1.38 -31.20
N ILE A 7 -14.57 -0.04 -31.19
CA ILE A 7 -13.38 0.74 -31.57
C ILE A 7 -12.57 1.16 -30.34
N ARG A 8 -13.20 1.14 -29.16
CA ARG A 8 -12.55 1.51 -27.91
C ARG A 8 -11.47 0.49 -27.54
N GLU A 9 -10.27 1.01 -27.31
CA GLU A 9 -9.14 0.23 -26.82
C GLU A 9 -9.48 -0.55 -25.54
N ARG A 10 -9.14 -1.83 -25.53
CA ARG A 10 -9.37 -2.74 -24.40
C ARG A 10 -8.24 -2.59 -23.41
N LYS A 11 -8.58 -2.33 -22.15
CA LYS A 11 -7.61 -2.06 -21.08
C LYS A 11 -7.38 -3.29 -20.20
N ARG A 12 -6.18 -3.38 -19.62
CA ARG A 12 -5.80 -4.31 -18.55
C ARG A 12 -5.11 -3.55 -17.43
N TYR A 13 -5.22 -4.10 -16.23
CA TYR A 13 -4.63 -3.55 -15.01
C TYR A 13 -3.72 -4.59 -14.41
N VAL A 14 -2.43 -4.31 -14.40
CA VAL A 14 -1.37 -5.14 -13.82
C VAL A 14 -1.13 -4.66 -12.39
N ILE A 15 -1.19 -5.58 -11.44
CA ILE A 15 -0.91 -5.34 -10.03
C ILE A 15 0.49 -5.86 -9.76
N PHE A 16 1.33 -5.02 -9.18
CA PHE A 16 2.73 -5.34 -8.94
C PHE A 16 3.18 -4.84 -7.58
N LYS A 17 4.22 -5.49 -7.05
CA LYS A 17 4.94 -5.11 -5.84
C LYS A 17 6.40 -4.84 -6.19
N VAL A 18 6.97 -3.78 -5.63
CA VAL A 18 8.39 -3.48 -5.73
C VAL A 18 9.03 -3.73 -4.37
N ILE A 19 10.10 -4.52 -4.37
CA ILE A 19 10.94 -4.76 -3.21
C ILE A 19 12.29 -4.12 -3.50
N SER A 20 12.77 -3.26 -2.61
CA SER A 20 14.07 -2.59 -2.73
C SER A 20 15.10 -3.13 -1.78
N GLU A 21 16.36 -3.05 -2.20
CA GLU A 21 17.49 -3.12 -1.29
C GLU A 21 17.43 -1.91 -0.31
N ASN A 22 17.70 -2.14 0.98
CA ASN A 22 17.69 -1.13 2.05
C ASN A 22 16.33 -0.50 2.40
N SER A 23 15.22 -1.13 2.04
CA SER A 23 13.86 -0.64 2.36
C SER A 23 13.59 0.80 1.89
N ARG A 24 14.28 1.24 0.83
CA ARG A 24 14.07 2.56 0.23
C ARG A 24 12.66 2.64 -0.35
N ARG A 25 11.95 3.70 -0.01
CA ARG A 25 10.65 4.05 -0.61
C ARG A 25 10.89 4.85 -1.87
N PHE A 26 10.06 4.61 -2.88
CA PHE A 26 10.10 5.33 -4.15
C PHE A 26 8.88 6.22 -4.30
N SER A 27 9.07 7.42 -4.85
CA SER A 27 7.93 8.27 -5.20
C SER A 27 7.15 7.67 -6.37
N LYS A 28 5.90 8.12 -6.53
CA LYS A 28 5.07 7.74 -7.67
C LYS A 28 5.76 8.04 -9.01
N GLU A 29 6.44 9.17 -9.12
CA GLU A 29 7.15 9.61 -10.33
C GLU A 29 8.36 8.73 -10.63
N GLU A 30 9.12 8.34 -9.60
CA GLU A 30 10.27 7.44 -9.75
C GLU A 30 9.84 6.07 -10.28
N ILE A 31 8.78 5.49 -9.70
CA ILE A 31 8.23 4.21 -10.16
C ILE A 31 7.69 4.34 -11.59
N LEU A 32 6.93 5.40 -11.88
CA LEU A 32 6.40 5.60 -13.23
C LEU A 32 7.54 5.68 -14.25
N ARG A 33 8.60 6.45 -13.97
CA ARG A 33 9.78 6.54 -14.84
C ARG A 33 10.48 5.19 -15.00
N GLY A 34 10.68 4.46 -13.90
CA GLY A 34 11.28 3.12 -13.93
C GLY A 34 10.47 2.13 -14.77
N CYS A 35 9.15 2.09 -14.60
CA CYS A 35 8.26 1.25 -15.40
C CYS A 35 8.28 1.64 -16.89
N LEU A 36 8.21 2.94 -17.20
CA LEU A 36 8.27 3.42 -18.59
C LEU A 36 9.61 3.07 -19.23
N TYR A 37 10.72 3.25 -18.52
CA TYR A 37 12.04 2.87 -19.00
C TYR A 37 12.15 1.37 -19.27
N ALA A 38 11.68 0.53 -18.35
CA ALA A 38 11.69 -0.93 -18.51
C ALA A 38 10.91 -1.37 -19.75
N VAL A 39 9.71 -0.82 -19.92
CA VAL A 39 8.87 -1.17 -21.07
C VAL A 39 9.45 -0.62 -22.36
N HIS A 40 9.92 0.63 -22.38
CA HIS A 40 10.55 1.22 -23.55
C HIS A 40 11.80 0.43 -23.99
N SER A 41 12.64 0.03 -23.04
CA SER A 41 13.84 -0.76 -23.31
C SER A 41 13.52 -2.14 -23.88
N PHE A 42 12.39 -2.74 -23.49
CA PHE A 42 11.97 -4.07 -23.95
C PHE A 42 11.18 -4.04 -25.27
N LEU A 43 10.25 -3.10 -25.42
CA LEU A 43 9.36 -2.99 -26.58
C LEU A 43 9.94 -2.17 -27.73
N GLY A 44 10.86 -1.25 -27.43
CA GLY A 44 11.33 -0.24 -28.35
C GLY A 44 10.28 0.83 -28.68
N ASP A 45 10.67 1.79 -29.51
CA ASP A 45 9.83 2.95 -29.85
C ASP A 45 8.52 2.57 -30.55
N ASN A 46 8.59 1.59 -31.47
CA ASN A 46 7.46 1.24 -32.34
C ASN A 46 6.26 0.72 -31.56
N LYS A 47 6.48 -0.08 -30.51
CA LYS A 47 5.41 -0.70 -29.71
C LYS A 47 5.07 0.06 -28.43
N MET A 48 5.85 1.07 -28.05
CA MET A 48 5.63 1.84 -26.84
C MET A 48 4.30 2.62 -26.88
N GLY A 49 3.92 3.12 -28.06
CA GLY A 49 2.64 3.81 -28.26
C GLY A 49 1.43 2.90 -28.00
N ASP A 50 1.51 1.65 -28.43
CA ASP A 50 0.44 0.66 -28.28
C ASP A 50 0.28 0.17 -26.83
N ALA A 51 1.34 0.29 -26.02
CA ALA A 51 1.37 -0.19 -24.64
C ALA A 51 0.39 0.57 -23.71
N ASN A 52 0.09 1.83 -24.03
CA ASN A 52 -0.86 2.71 -23.34
C ASN A 52 -0.71 2.67 -21.80
N ILE A 53 0.53 2.84 -21.35
CA ILE A 53 0.95 2.68 -19.96
C ILE A 53 0.51 3.87 -19.12
N TYR A 54 -0.09 3.58 -17.97
CA TYR A 54 -0.42 4.61 -17.00
C TYR A 54 -0.42 4.07 -15.58
N LEU A 55 0.32 4.72 -14.66
CA LEU A 55 0.33 4.36 -13.25
C LEU A 55 -0.92 4.93 -12.55
N ILE A 56 -1.86 4.04 -12.26
CA ILE A 56 -3.18 4.39 -11.70
C ILE A 56 -3.06 4.70 -10.21
N ASP A 57 -2.35 3.85 -9.48
CA ASP A 57 -2.20 3.93 -8.04
C ASP A 57 -0.83 3.41 -7.62
N TRP A 58 -0.27 4.01 -6.57
CA TRP A 58 1.02 3.63 -6.00
C TRP A 58 0.97 3.86 -4.49
N ASN A 59 1.35 2.84 -3.74
CA ASN A 59 1.46 2.91 -2.29
C ASN A 59 2.91 2.72 -1.88
N GLU A 60 3.53 3.82 -1.45
CA GLU A 60 4.96 3.87 -1.08
C GLU A 60 5.28 3.02 0.16
N ASN A 61 4.32 2.84 1.07
CA ASN A 61 4.54 2.11 2.32
C ASN A 61 4.62 0.60 2.08
N PHE A 62 3.77 0.06 1.21
CA PHE A 62 3.71 -1.37 0.89
C PHE A 62 4.47 -1.73 -0.40
N GLY A 63 4.92 -0.73 -1.15
CA GLY A 63 5.54 -0.92 -2.47
C GLY A 63 4.57 -1.49 -3.51
N LEU A 64 3.26 -1.26 -3.37
CA LEU A 64 2.22 -1.84 -4.23
C LEU A 64 1.71 -0.83 -5.25
N GLY A 65 1.56 -1.27 -6.51
CA GLY A 65 1.11 -0.43 -7.61
C GLY A 65 0.08 -1.08 -8.53
N ILE A 66 -0.68 -0.23 -9.22
CA ILE A 66 -1.56 -0.62 -10.33
C ILE A 66 -1.10 0.09 -11.60
N LEU A 67 -0.67 -0.69 -12.60
CA LEU A 67 -0.35 -0.21 -13.92
C LEU A 67 -1.48 -0.52 -14.89
N LYS A 68 -2.02 0.48 -15.57
CA LYS A 68 -2.91 0.31 -16.71
C LYS A 68 -2.09 0.08 -17.97
N THR A 69 -2.56 -0.81 -18.83
CA THR A 69 -2.01 -1.08 -20.17
C THR A 69 -3.12 -1.48 -21.16
N SER A 70 -2.80 -1.55 -22.45
CA SER A 70 -3.58 -2.25 -23.46
C SER A 70 -3.70 -3.75 -23.16
N HIS A 71 -4.77 -4.36 -23.65
CA HIS A 71 -4.93 -5.81 -23.59
C HIS A 71 -3.90 -6.56 -24.42
N GLU A 72 -3.47 -5.96 -25.53
CA GLU A 72 -2.62 -6.61 -26.53
C GLU A 72 -1.17 -6.72 -26.03
N THR A 73 -0.68 -5.70 -25.34
CA THR A 73 0.70 -5.61 -24.84
C THR A 73 0.87 -6.09 -23.40
N LYS A 74 -0.16 -6.72 -22.81
CA LYS A 74 -0.17 -7.01 -21.36
C LYS A 74 0.94 -7.99 -20.97
N ASP A 75 1.23 -8.95 -21.83
CA ASP A 75 2.17 -10.04 -21.55
C ASP A 75 3.61 -9.53 -21.74
N GLU A 76 3.84 -8.67 -22.72
CA GLU A 76 5.12 -7.99 -22.90
C GLU A 76 5.45 -7.06 -21.73
N ILE A 77 4.45 -6.37 -21.17
CA ILE A 77 4.66 -5.55 -19.98
C ILE A 77 4.99 -6.38 -18.76
N VAL A 78 4.34 -7.54 -18.59
CA VAL A 78 4.68 -8.49 -17.52
C VAL A 78 6.17 -8.85 -17.64
N VAL A 79 6.63 -9.24 -18.83
CA VAL A 79 8.05 -9.55 -19.04
C VAL A 79 8.95 -8.35 -18.78
N ALA A 80 8.64 -7.19 -19.36
CA ALA A 80 9.44 -5.98 -19.21
C ALA A 80 9.58 -5.53 -17.75
N LEU A 81 8.49 -5.56 -16.98
CA LEU A 81 8.52 -5.21 -15.56
C LEU A 81 9.32 -6.22 -14.74
N SER A 82 9.24 -7.51 -15.05
CA SER A 82 10.06 -8.53 -14.37
C SER A 82 11.56 -8.38 -14.63
N LEU A 83 11.96 -7.74 -15.73
CA LEU A 83 13.36 -7.45 -16.04
C LEU A 83 13.90 -6.19 -15.35
N LEU A 84 13.05 -5.38 -14.73
CA LEU A 84 13.46 -4.16 -14.06
C LEU A 84 14.20 -4.48 -12.75
N SER A 85 15.52 -4.31 -12.77
CA SER A 85 16.41 -4.68 -11.66
C SER A 85 16.91 -3.49 -10.82
N ALA A 86 16.74 -2.25 -11.28
CA ALA A 86 17.19 -1.07 -10.55
C ALA A 86 16.41 0.20 -10.91
N ILE A 87 16.24 1.10 -9.93
CA ILE A 87 15.72 2.46 -10.11
C ILE A 87 16.64 3.42 -9.34
N ASN A 88 17.15 4.46 -10.01
CA ASN A 88 17.98 5.51 -9.40
C ASN A 88 19.07 4.92 -8.46
N GLU A 89 19.89 4.01 -9.01
CA GLU A 89 20.99 3.29 -8.35
C GLU A 89 20.60 2.29 -7.26
N THR A 90 19.32 2.21 -6.89
CA THR A 90 18.83 1.22 -5.93
C THR A 90 18.41 -0.05 -6.64
N LYS A 91 18.96 -1.20 -6.25
CA LYS A 91 18.51 -2.50 -6.77
C LYS A 91 17.11 -2.79 -6.28
N ILE A 92 16.28 -3.27 -7.20
CA ILE A 92 14.90 -3.63 -6.92
C ILE A 92 14.56 -4.98 -7.56
N SER A 93 13.53 -5.61 -7.03
CA SER A 93 12.84 -6.74 -7.64
C SER A 93 11.36 -6.41 -7.78
N VAL A 94 10.84 -6.56 -8.99
CA VAL A 94 9.42 -6.34 -9.29
C VAL A 94 8.70 -7.68 -9.32
N ILE A 95 7.76 -7.86 -8.40
CA ILE A 95 6.91 -9.05 -8.30
C ILE A 95 5.54 -8.73 -8.88
N LEU A 96 5.14 -9.47 -9.89
CA LEU A 96 3.81 -9.35 -10.49
C LEU A 96 2.83 -10.21 -9.71
N LEU A 97 1.75 -9.60 -9.22
CA LEU A 97 0.79 -10.28 -8.36
C LEU A 97 -0.41 -10.79 -9.14
N ASN A 98 -0.99 -9.94 -10.01
CA ASN A 98 -2.15 -10.33 -10.79
C ASN A 98 -2.38 -9.39 -11.98
N THR A 99 -3.24 -9.82 -12.92
CA THR A 99 -3.77 -8.97 -13.99
C THR A 99 -5.29 -9.02 -14.00
N THR A 100 -5.93 -7.88 -14.24
CA THR A 100 -7.39 -7.77 -14.22
C THR A 100 -7.91 -6.95 -15.40
N GLY A 101 -9.17 -7.19 -15.78
CA GLY A 101 -9.86 -6.40 -16.80
C GLY A 101 -10.50 -5.12 -16.28
N THR A 102 -10.66 -4.97 -14.96
CA THR A 102 -11.38 -3.84 -14.36
C THR A 102 -10.59 -3.23 -13.20
N ILE A 103 -10.60 -1.89 -13.13
CA ILE A 103 -9.95 -1.15 -12.03
C ILE A 103 -10.54 -1.50 -10.67
N LYS A 104 -11.84 -1.81 -10.61
CA LYS A 104 -12.53 -2.18 -9.37
C LYS A 104 -11.92 -3.44 -8.77
N LYS A 105 -11.79 -4.49 -9.57
CA LYS A 105 -11.19 -5.76 -9.13
C LYS A 105 -9.72 -5.59 -8.76
N ALA A 106 -8.97 -4.74 -9.49
CA ALA A 106 -7.59 -4.44 -9.13
C ALA A 106 -7.47 -3.79 -7.74
N LYS A 107 -8.33 -2.83 -7.43
CA LYS A 107 -8.36 -2.16 -6.11
C LYS A 107 -8.80 -3.11 -4.99
N GLU A 108 -9.78 -3.98 -5.25
CA GLU A 108 -10.21 -5.01 -4.30
C GLU A 108 -9.06 -5.95 -3.93
N ILE A 109 -8.27 -6.40 -4.92
CA ILE A 109 -7.09 -7.24 -4.68
C ILE A 109 -6.02 -6.49 -3.89
N ILE A 110 -5.74 -5.22 -4.19
CA ILE A 110 -4.78 -4.44 -3.38
C ILE A 110 -5.27 -4.29 -1.93
N MET A 111 -6.57 -4.05 -1.73
CA MET A 111 -7.14 -3.89 -0.41
C MET A 111 -7.04 -5.19 0.41
N SER A 112 -7.28 -6.35 -0.21
CA SER A 112 -7.08 -7.63 0.47
C SER A 112 -5.60 -7.89 0.80
N LEU A 113 -4.68 -7.55 -0.10
CA LEU A 113 -3.24 -7.70 0.16
C LEU A 113 -2.74 -6.83 1.32
N LYS A 114 -3.21 -5.58 1.42
CA LYS A 114 -2.87 -4.70 2.55
C LYS A 114 -3.28 -5.29 3.90
N SER A 115 -4.41 -5.99 3.96
CA SER A 115 -4.86 -6.63 5.20
C SER A 115 -3.94 -7.75 5.67
N VAL A 116 -3.23 -8.42 4.73
CA VAL A 116 -2.30 -9.52 5.00
C VAL A 116 -0.92 -9.02 5.41
N GLU A 117 -0.51 -7.81 5.02
CA GLU A 117 0.78 -7.22 5.43
C GLU A 117 0.72 -6.50 6.79
N ASN A 118 -0.49 -6.19 7.28
CA ASN A 118 -0.73 -5.57 8.59
C ASN A 118 -0.61 -6.46 9.87
N PRO A 119 -0.39 -7.78 9.86
CA PRO A 119 -0.11 -8.55 11.09
C PRO A 119 1.40 -8.65 11.43
N LEU A 120 2.31 -8.12 10.59
CA LEU A 120 3.77 -8.30 10.75
C LEU A 120 4.54 -7.07 11.25
N SER A 121 3.85 -5.97 11.61
CA SER A 121 4.44 -4.97 12.51
C SER A 121 4.39 -5.49 13.95
N PHE A 122 5.09 -6.59 14.23
CA PHE A 122 5.35 -7.01 15.61
C PHE A 122 6.52 -6.15 16.10
N ASN A 123 6.19 -5.15 16.91
CA ASN A 123 7.14 -4.25 17.55
C ASN A 123 8.24 -5.05 18.28
N SER A 124 9.42 -5.17 17.67
CA SER A 124 10.61 -5.72 18.33
C SER A 124 11.24 -4.74 19.32
N GLU A 125 10.74 -3.50 19.38
CA GLU A 125 11.23 -2.46 20.31
C GLU A 125 10.68 -2.64 21.75
N ASN A 126 9.58 -3.39 21.95
CA ASN A 126 8.99 -3.58 23.29
C ASN A 126 9.61 -4.74 24.11
N LEU A 127 10.66 -5.40 23.62
CA LEU A 127 11.34 -6.49 24.33
C LEU A 127 12.63 -6.06 25.05
N ILE A 128 13.13 -4.85 24.81
CA ILE A 128 14.38 -4.36 25.41
C ILE A 128 14.11 -3.63 26.73
N ASP A 129 12.96 -2.97 26.88
CA ASP A 129 12.61 -2.22 28.10
C ASP A 129 12.13 -3.08 29.27
N SER A 130 11.79 -4.36 29.04
CA SER A 130 11.39 -5.28 30.11
C SER A 130 12.54 -6.08 30.73
N LYS A 131 13.76 -5.96 30.19
CA LYS A 131 14.97 -6.66 30.70
C LYS A 131 16.02 -5.75 31.32
N MET A 132 15.84 -4.43 31.33
CA MET A 132 16.72 -3.49 32.04
C MET A 132 15.96 -2.70 33.12
N CYS A 133 15.49 -3.39 34.16
CA CYS A 133 15.34 -2.81 35.51
C CYS A 133 14.89 -3.89 36.50
N ASN A 134 15.79 -4.82 36.81
CA ASN A 134 15.82 -5.38 38.15
C ASN A 134 17.20 -5.02 38.73
N ASP A 135 17.16 -4.56 39.98
CA ASP A 135 18.28 -4.18 40.85
C ASP A 135 18.66 -2.68 40.90
N SER A 136 17.89 -1.92 41.67
CA SER A 136 18.42 -1.30 42.90
C SER A 136 17.33 -0.59 43.71
N LYS A 137 17.49 -0.71 45.03
CA LYS A 137 16.62 -0.23 46.10
C LYS A 137 16.43 1.30 46.09
N THR A 138 15.30 1.76 46.66
CA THR A 138 15.11 2.94 47.56
C THR A 138 14.01 3.95 47.17
N PHE A 139 12.97 4.03 48.02
CA PHE A 139 12.46 5.25 48.68
C PHE A 139 11.87 6.42 47.85
N GLY A 140 10.53 6.55 47.89
CA GLY A 140 9.84 7.81 48.22
C GLY A 140 9.31 8.74 47.10
N LYS A 141 8.07 9.21 47.32
CA LYS A 141 7.33 10.35 46.71
C LYS A 141 6.73 10.10 45.31
N LYS A 142 5.40 9.98 45.13
CA LYS A 142 4.28 10.88 45.50
C LYS A 142 4.46 12.26 44.84
N ASP A 143 3.42 12.67 44.11
CA ASP A 143 3.18 13.99 43.49
C ASP A 143 3.76 14.19 42.07
N LEU A 144 2.90 14.10 41.04
CA LEU A 144 2.93 14.99 39.84
C LEU A 144 1.84 14.75 38.79
N TRP A 145 1.06 13.66 38.82
CA TRP A 145 0.03 13.40 37.80
C TRP A 145 -1.38 13.93 38.12
N ASN A 146 -1.53 14.74 39.18
CA ASN A 146 -2.76 15.49 39.48
C ASN A 146 -2.55 16.99 39.25
N LYS A 147 -2.47 17.37 37.98
CA LYS A 147 -2.76 18.73 37.50
C LYS A 147 -2.70 18.72 35.98
N ILE A 148 -3.86 18.54 35.35
CA ILE A 148 -4.41 19.32 34.24
C ILE A 148 -5.62 18.51 33.75
N ASP A 149 -6.73 18.77 34.43
CA ASP A 149 -8.07 18.68 33.84
C ASP A 149 -8.20 19.73 32.73
N GLY A 150 -8.99 19.43 31.70
CA GLY A 150 -9.55 20.50 30.86
C GLY A 150 -9.98 20.09 29.45
N HIS A 151 -11.27 19.77 29.32
CA HIS A 151 -12.09 19.84 28.11
C HIS A 151 -11.93 18.78 26.98
N GLU A 152 -12.84 17.80 27.05
CA GLU A 152 -13.89 17.55 26.05
C GLU A 152 -13.55 16.96 24.66
N LYS A 153 -13.62 15.62 24.62
CA LYS A 153 -14.30 14.71 23.67
C LYS A 153 -14.21 14.97 22.14
N ARG A 154 -13.71 13.96 21.41
CA ARG A 154 -14.51 12.96 20.66
C ARG A 154 -13.62 12.18 19.68
N ASN A 155 -13.58 10.85 19.83
CA ASN A 155 -13.40 9.92 18.73
C ASN A 155 -14.11 8.60 19.08
N VAL A 156 -15.35 8.48 18.63
CA VAL A 156 -16.11 7.23 18.62
C VAL A 156 -16.28 6.86 17.15
N LEU A 157 -15.92 5.64 16.78
CA LEU A 157 -16.29 5.02 15.51
C LEU A 157 -17.09 3.72 15.77
N PRO A 158 -17.91 3.31 14.80
CA PRO A 158 -19.32 2.99 15.02
C PRO A 158 -19.54 1.48 15.10
N GLY A 159 -20.20 1.03 16.17
CA GLY A 159 -20.56 -0.38 16.32
C GLY A 159 -20.99 -0.80 17.71
N GLN A 160 -20.65 -0.02 18.74
CA GLN A 160 -21.06 -0.30 20.13
C GLN A 160 -22.28 0.52 20.60
N ILE A 161 -22.74 1.49 19.80
CA ILE A 161 -23.93 2.31 20.08
C ILE A 161 -25.20 1.60 19.59
N LYS A 162 -25.46 0.38 20.05
CA LYS A 162 -26.78 -0.25 19.87
C LYS A 162 -27.18 -1.24 20.97
N ASN A 163 -26.27 -1.63 21.86
CA ASN A 163 -26.56 -2.61 22.92
C ASN A 163 -26.49 -2.07 24.36
N GLU A 164 -26.12 -0.81 24.58
CA GLU A 164 -26.10 -0.21 25.93
C GLU A 164 -27.25 0.77 26.22
N LEU A 165 -27.90 1.33 25.20
CA LEU A 165 -29.02 2.28 25.39
C LEU A 165 -30.38 1.59 25.60
N GLU A 166 -30.49 0.27 25.39
CA GLU A 166 -31.74 -0.49 25.60
C GLU A 166 -31.80 -1.16 27.01
N LYS A 167 -30.74 -1.06 27.81
CA LYS A 167 -30.64 -1.67 29.16
C LYS A 167 -30.77 -0.68 30.32
N LEU A 168 -30.88 0.63 30.07
CA LEU A 168 -30.89 1.65 31.12
C LEU A 168 -32.16 2.51 31.19
N GLU A 169 -33.20 2.25 30.38
CA GLU A 169 -34.50 2.96 30.45
C GLU A 169 -35.68 2.12 30.99
N TYR A 170 -35.43 0.95 31.59
CA TYR A 170 -36.44 0.26 32.42
C TYR A 170 -35.86 -0.15 33.79
N LYS A 171 -35.43 0.83 34.59
CA LYS A 171 -35.55 0.76 36.05
C LYS A 171 -35.32 2.13 36.71
N ILE A 172 -36.37 2.54 37.43
CA ILE A 172 -36.52 3.69 38.35
C ILE A 172 -37.14 4.92 37.69
#